data_AF-A0A357ZX75-F1
#
_entry.id   AF-A0A357ZX75-F1
#
_cell.length_a   1.000
_cell.length_b   1.000
_cell.length_c   1.000
_cell.angle_alpha   90.00
_cell.angle_beta   90.00
_cell.angle_gamma   90.00
#
_symmetry.space_group_name_H-M   'P 1'
#
loop_
_entity.id
_entity.type
_entity.pdbx_description
1 polymer ?
#
loop_
_entity_poly.entity_id
_entity_poly.type
_entity_poly.pdbx_seq_one_letter_code
_entity_poly.pdbx_strand_id
1 'polypeptide(L)'
;MTMTSTPGRSASIGALALLVLAIALPACGGGAKSSKGYTIKAPVLWAGAGADGKINSGVEDATVTAGDLEDPGFTIDLASVKAKDAGPQWLAASASAAAVATLLSSKDPSRLDLSYTITGQIDGPSGGAMLTVASLAAIRGLKLAEKTTMTGTISPDGSVGRVGEIPAKLRGAAKAGYKTVLLPMTNLTASGESSTSDMVEFGRTLGLDVQGVEDVATAFYAFTGETIYPPATPAPAPTPATTALVTKQATRLLDRIRTESTWSTSASIIVQLGQASAALASGDVAKAYGLGVDTYTLLVRENAIANINSSFADQGP
;
A
#
# COMPACT_ATOMS: atom_id res chain seq x y z
N MET A 1 -93.76 -12.21 12.70
CA MET A 1 -94.51 -12.47 13.95
C MET A 1 -93.46 -12.74 15.02
N THR A 2 -93.56 -12.13 16.23
CA THR A 2 -92.68 -12.33 17.43
C THR A 2 -91.14 -12.12 17.22
N MET A 3 -90.41 -11.21 17.88
CA MET A 3 -90.15 -11.00 19.33
C MET A 3 -89.62 -12.26 20.06
N THR A 4 -88.59 -12.23 20.92
CA THR A 4 -87.74 -11.15 21.50
C THR A 4 -86.25 -11.33 21.03
N SER A 5 -85.13 -10.93 21.66
CA SER A 5 -84.76 -10.29 22.96
C SER A 5 -83.38 -9.57 22.92
N THR A 6 -83.05 -8.88 24.02
CA THR A 6 -81.74 -8.35 24.48
C THR A 6 -81.53 -8.83 25.95
N PRO A 7 -80.46 -8.50 26.75
CA PRO A 7 -79.32 -7.58 26.54
C PRO A 7 -77.91 -8.12 26.93
N GLY A 8 -76.86 -7.31 26.71
CA GLY A 8 -75.52 -7.47 27.31
C GLY A 8 -74.64 -6.23 27.08
N ARG A 9 -73.88 -5.75 28.09
CA ARG A 9 -73.14 -4.46 28.06
C ARG A 9 -71.62 -4.64 28.24
N SER A 10 -70.82 -4.12 27.30
CA SER A 10 -69.60 -3.32 27.53
C SER A 10 -68.91 -2.95 26.19
N ALA A 11 -67.92 -2.04 26.09
CA ALA A 11 -67.87 -0.63 26.51
C ALA A 11 -66.51 0.03 26.12
N SER A 12 -66.33 0.43 24.85
CA SER A 12 -65.29 1.37 24.37
C SER A 12 -65.60 1.70 22.89
N ILE A 13 -65.66 2.95 22.43
CA ILE A 13 -64.54 3.89 22.19
C ILE A 13 -63.42 3.19 21.39
N GLY A 14 -63.21 3.42 20.10
CA GLY A 14 -63.69 4.49 19.21
C GLY A 14 -62.50 5.25 18.65
N ALA A 15 -61.97 4.80 17.50
CA ALA A 15 -60.79 5.37 16.87
C ALA A 15 -61.00 5.55 15.36
N LEU A 16 -60.47 6.68 14.87
CA LEU A 16 -60.67 7.21 13.52
C LEU A 16 -60.01 6.33 12.44
N ALA A 17 -60.59 6.31 11.24
CA ALA A 17 -59.91 5.72 10.08
C ALA A 17 -58.71 6.58 9.68
N LEU A 18 -57.57 5.93 9.38
CA LEU A 18 -56.42 6.58 8.76
C LEU A 18 -55.92 5.68 7.62
N LEU A 19 -56.50 5.91 6.43
CA LEU A 19 -56.18 5.19 5.20
C LEU A 19 -54.76 5.60 4.75
N VAL A 20 -53.75 4.85 5.17
CA VAL A 20 -52.37 5.07 4.72
C VAL A 20 -52.28 4.73 3.23
N LEU A 21 -52.35 5.77 2.40
CA LEU A 21 -52.08 5.67 0.97
C LEU A 21 -50.60 5.31 0.78
N ALA A 22 -50.33 4.03 0.59
CA ALA A 22 -48.99 3.53 0.29
C ALA A 22 -48.57 4.00 -1.12
N ILE A 23 -48.02 5.22 -1.19
CA ILE A 23 -47.36 5.72 -2.40
C ILE A 23 -46.14 4.86 -2.63
N ALA A 24 -46.27 3.90 -3.55
CA ALA A 24 -45.16 3.11 -4.06
C ALA A 24 -44.24 4.02 -4.88
N LEU A 25 -43.34 4.73 -4.18
CA LEU A 25 -42.19 5.36 -4.81
C LEU A 25 -41.44 4.30 -5.62
N PRO A 26 -41.15 4.52 -6.91
CA PRO A 26 -40.25 3.64 -7.65
C PRO A 26 -38.91 3.69 -6.93
N ALA A 27 -38.49 2.56 -6.35
CA ALA A 27 -37.13 2.45 -5.84
C ALA A 27 -36.19 2.63 -7.04
N CYS A 28 -35.46 3.75 -7.07
CA CYS A 28 -34.52 4.07 -8.15
C CYS A 28 -33.22 3.26 -7.96
N GLY A 29 -33.38 1.93 -7.94
CA GLY A 29 -32.33 0.92 -7.89
C GLY A 29 -32.01 0.40 -9.29
N GLY A 30 -31.95 1.30 -10.27
CA GLY A 30 -31.42 1.00 -11.60
C GLY A 30 -29.92 0.81 -11.52
N GLY A 31 -29.48 -0.34 -11.00
CA GLY A 31 -28.07 -0.72 -11.02
C GLY A 31 -27.60 -0.77 -12.47
N ALA A 32 -26.63 0.07 -12.82
CA ALA A 32 -26.03 0.08 -14.14
C ALA A 32 -25.51 -1.32 -14.46
N LYS A 33 -25.84 -1.84 -15.65
CA LYS A 33 -25.46 -3.20 -16.02
C LYS A 33 -23.94 -3.26 -16.17
N SER A 34 -23.35 -4.26 -15.54
CA SER A 34 -21.92 -4.54 -15.62
C SER A 34 -21.67 -5.67 -16.60
N SER A 35 -20.66 -5.50 -17.44
CA SER A 35 -20.15 -6.54 -18.35
C SER A 35 -19.51 -7.70 -17.55
N LYS A 36 -19.12 -8.78 -18.24
CA LYS A 36 -18.45 -9.93 -17.59
C LYS A 36 -17.08 -9.52 -17.05
N GLY A 37 -17.06 -9.09 -15.79
CA GLY A 37 -15.86 -8.62 -15.11
C GLY A 37 -14.78 -9.68 -14.95
N TYR A 38 -13.53 -9.23 -14.85
CA TYR A 38 -12.38 -10.05 -14.52
C TYR A 38 -12.31 -10.26 -13.01
N THR A 39 -12.47 -11.50 -12.57
CA THR A 39 -12.38 -11.90 -11.16
C THR A 39 -10.97 -12.41 -10.84
N ILE A 40 -10.32 -11.78 -9.85
CA ILE A 40 -8.99 -12.11 -9.34
C ILE A 40 -9.12 -12.58 -7.89
N LYS A 41 -8.43 -13.69 -7.57
CA LYS A 41 -8.17 -14.10 -6.19
C LYS A 41 -6.87 -13.46 -5.72
N ALA A 42 -6.98 -12.63 -4.68
CA ALA A 42 -5.89 -11.94 -4.02
C ALA A 42 -5.50 -12.73 -2.75
N PRO A 43 -4.35 -13.42 -2.73
CA PRO A 43 -3.94 -14.22 -1.57
C PRO A 43 -3.37 -13.30 -0.48
N VAL A 44 -4.19 -12.92 0.50
CA VAL A 44 -3.80 -11.94 1.52
C VAL A 44 -3.23 -12.61 2.77
N LEU A 45 -2.02 -12.19 3.16
CA LEU A 45 -1.36 -12.63 4.38
C LEU A 45 -1.88 -11.94 5.63
N TRP A 46 -2.34 -12.75 6.59
CA TRP A 46 -2.79 -12.30 7.91
C TRP A 46 -2.02 -12.99 9.04
N ALA A 47 -1.95 -12.32 10.18
CA ALA A 47 -1.49 -12.88 11.45
C ALA A 47 -2.15 -12.13 12.62
N GLY A 48 -2.44 -12.82 13.71
CA GLY A 48 -3.12 -12.27 14.88
C GLY A 48 -3.17 -13.25 16.05
N ALA A 49 -3.40 -12.75 17.25
CA ALA A 49 -3.47 -13.59 18.45
C ALA A 49 -4.73 -14.46 18.46
N GLY A 50 -4.57 -15.76 18.69
CA GLY A 50 -5.67 -16.66 19.00
C GLY A 50 -6.17 -16.50 20.44
N ALA A 51 -7.29 -17.16 20.75
CA ALA A 51 -7.86 -17.18 22.10
C ALA A 51 -6.94 -17.86 23.15
N ASP A 52 -5.88 -18.56 22.71
CA ASP A 52 -4.83 -19.15 23.56
C ASP A 52 -3.60 -18.24 23.72
N GLY A 53 -3.66 -16.99 23.23
CA GLY A 53 -2.58 -16.01 23.29
C GLY A 53 -1.45 -16.23 22.28
N LYS A 54 -1.49 -17.28 21.45
CA LYS A 54 -0.46 -17.52 20.43
C LYS A 54 -0.77 -16.77 19.14
N ILE A 55 0.28 -16.29 18.45
CA ILE A 55 0.12 -15.68 17.12
C ILE A 55 -0.18 -16.78 16.10
N ASN A 56 -1.41 -16.81 15.61
CA ASN A 56 -1.84 -17.57 14.44
C ASN A 56 -1.56 -16.77 13.17
N SER A 57 -1.46 -17.45 12.04
CA SER A 57 -1.19 -16.84 10.73
C SER A 57 -1.66 -17.72 9.58
N GLY A 58 -1.92 -17.10 8.44
CA GLY A 58 -2.40 -17.79 7.25
C GLY A 58 -2.45 -16.90 6.02
N VAL A 59 -2.97 -17.48 4.94
CA VAL A 59 -3.36 -16.78 3.70
C VAL A 59 -4.86 -16.98 3.56
N GLU A 60 -5.60 -15.91 3.25
CA GLU A 60 -7.04 -15.94 2.98
C GLU A 60 -7.32 -15.30 1.61
N ASP A 61 -8.22 -15.88 0.82
CA ASP A 61 -8.51 -15.44 -0.54
C ASP A 61 -9.52 -14.29 -0.55
N ALA A 62 -9.04 -13.06 -0.72
CA ALA A 62 -9.91 -11.94 -1.07
C ALA A 62 -10.22 -11.98 -2.57
N THR A 63 -11.49 -12.02 -2.94
CA THR A 63 -11.94 -12.00 -4.34
C THR A 63 -12.23 -10.56 -4.76
N VAL A 64 -11.56 -10.08 -5.81
CA VAL A 64 -11.80 -8.76 -6.42
C VAL A 64 -12.32 -8.97 -7.83
N THR A 65 -13.43 -8.34 -8.20
CA THR A 65 -13.94 -8.37 -9.58
C THR A 65 -14.03 -6.95 -10.12
N ALA A 66 -13.47 -6.71 -11.31
CA ALA A 66 -13.59 -5.43 -12.02
C ALA A 66 -14.30 -5.62 -13.36
N GLY A 67 -15.29 -4.79 -13.67
CA GLY A 67 -16.05 -4.78 -14.91
C GLY A 67 -16.13 -3.38 -15.53
N ASP A 68 -16.58 -3.32 -16.79
CA ASP A 68 -17.02 -2.07 -17.42
C ASP A 68 -18.55 -1.97 -17.36
N LEU A 69 -19.04 -0.81 -16.93
CA LEU A 69 -20.46 -0.46 -16.93
C LEU A 69 -20.96 -0.13 -18.35
N GLU A 70 -22.17 -0.59 -18.67
CA GLU A 70 -22.89 -0.24 -19.90
C GLU A 70 -23.26 1.25 -19.92
N ASP A 71 -23.78 1.76 -18.80
CA ASP A 71 -24.12 3.17 -18.59
C ASP A 71 -23.04 3.90 -17.76
N PRO A 72 -22.80 5.21 -17.96
CA PRO A 72 -21.81 5.96 -17.17
C PRO A 72 -22.14 6.01 -15.66
N GLY A 73 -21.17 5.62 -14.83
CA GLY A 73 -21.29 5.55 -13.38
C GLY A 73 -19.98 5.08 -12.73
N PHE A 74 -19.92 5.10 -11.40
CA PHE A 74 -18.76 4.60 -10.64
C PHE A 74 -19.26 3.82 -9.44
N THR A 75 -18.94 2.52 -9.36
CA THR A 75 -19.42 1.63 -8.31
C THR A 75 -18.24 0.96 -7.62
N ILE A 76 -18.14 1.13 -6.30
CA ILE A 76 -17.29 0.31 -5.43
C ILE A 76 -18.19 -0.49 -4.50
N ASP A 77 -18.44 -1.77 -4.80
CA ASP A 77 -19.22 -2.63 -3.90
C ASP A 77 -18.36 -3.18 -2.75
N LEU A 78 -18.69 -2.69 -1.55
CA LEU A 78 -18.16 -3.14 -0.25
C LEU A 78 -19.26 -3.72 0.65
N ALA A 79 -20.46 -4.01 0.13
CA ALA A 79 -21.57 -4.53 0.90
C ALA A 79 -21.26 -5.94 1.44
N SER A 80 -20.66 -6.81 0.62
CA SER A 80 -20.27 -8.16 1.06
C SER A 80 -19.16 -8.14 2.12
N VAL A 81 -18.27 -7.14 2.09
CA VAL A 81 -17.24 -6.88 3.11
C VAL A 81 -17.92 -6.53 4.45
N LYS A 82 -18.89 -5.62 4.44
CA LYS A 82 -19.66 -5.22 5.63
C LYS A 82 -20.54 -6.34 6.22
N ALA A 83 -20.80 -7.42 5.47
CA ALA A 83 -21.77 -8.46 5.80
C ALA A 83 -21.16 -9.79 6.30
N LYS A 84 -19.83 -9.89 6.45
CA LYS A 84 -19.11 -11.13 6.83
C LYS A 84 -18.10 -10.95 7.97
N ASP A 85 -18.40 -10.09 8.94
CA ASP A 85 -17.53 -9.76 10.08
C ASP A 85 -16.10 -9.30 9.72
N ALA A 86 -15.86 -8.87 8.47
CA ALA A 86 -14.60 -8.23 8.12
C ALA A 86 -14.53 -6.86 8.81
N GLY A 87 -13.50 -6.66 9.62
CA GLY A 87 -13.50 -5.55 10.57
C GLY A 87 -13.31 -4.17 9.92
N PRO A 88 -13.44 -3.09 10.72
CA PRO A 88 -13.39 -1.72 10.21
C PRO A 88 -12.09 -1.38 9.48
N GLN A 89 -10.96 -2.00 9.85
CA GLN A 89 -9.66 -1.75 9.22
C GLN A 89 -9.57 -2.44 7.87
N TRP A 90 -10.18 -3.61 7.70
CA TRP A 90 -10.29 -4.28 6.41
C TRP A 90 -11.21 -3.53 5.44
N LEU A 91 -12.35 -3.01 5.92
CA LEU A 91 -13.22 -2.15 5.13
C LEU A 91 -12.47 -0.90 4.64
N ALA A 92 -11.71 -0.25 5.52
CA ALA A 92 -10.86 0.88 5.15
C ALA A 92 -9.76 0.49 4.15
N ALA A 93 -9.08 -0.64 4.36
CA ALA A 93 -8.05 -1.13 3.43
C ALA A 93 -8.60 -1.46 2.03
N SER A 94 -9.82 -2.00 1.96
CA SER A 94 -10.52 -2.27 0.70
C SER A 94 -10.91 -0.98 -0.02
N ALA A 95 -11.40 0.02 0.71
CA ALA A 95 -11.74 1.33 0.15
C ALA A 95 -10.48 2.10 -0.34
N SER A 96 -9.38 2.08 0.42
CA SER A 96 -8.10 2.65 -0.01
C SER A 96 -7.54 1.94 -1.24
N ALA A 97 -7.62 0.60 -1.27
CA ALA A 97 -7.20 -0.19 -2.43
C ALA A 97 -8.01 0.13 -3.68
N ALA A 98 -9.33 0.30 -3.55
CA ALA A 98 -10.21 0.70 -4.65
C ALA A 98 -9.85 2.10 -5.18
N ALA A 99 -9.64 3.07 -4.30
CA ALA A 99 -9.28 4.43 -4.67
C ALA A 99 -7.92 4.50 -5.38
N VAL A 100 -6.88 3.89 -4.78
CA VAL A 100 -5.52 3.88 -5.34
C VAL A 100 -5.47 3.07 -6.64
N ALA A 101 -6.11 1.91 -6.73
CA ALA A 101 -6.18 1.15 -7.97
C ALA A 101 -6.92 1.89 -9.08
N THR A 102 -8.00 2.61 -8.76
CA THR A 102 -8.71 3.46 -9.75
C THR A 102 -7.78 4.55 -10.29
N LEU A 103 -7.14 5.32 -9.41
CA LEU A 103 -6.21 6.39 -9.77
C LEU A 103 -5.03 5.89 -10.62
N LEU A 104 -4.45 4.75 -10.26
CA LEU A 104 -3.29 4.17 -10.95
C LEU A 104 -3.66 3.38 -12.21
N SER A 105 -4.92 2.98 -12.40
CA SER A 105 -5.33 2.15 -13.53
C SER A 105 -5.17 2.83 -14.90
N SER A 106 -5.31 4.17 -14.94
CA SER A 106 -5.54 4.97 -16.14
C SER A 106 -6.82 4.64 -16.93
N LYS A 107 -7.79 3.92 -16.32
CA LYS A 107 -9.16 3.85 -16.84
C LYS A 107 -9.95 5.11 -16.47
N ASP A 108 -10.98 5.37 -17.26
CA ASP A 108 -12.05 6.31 -16.91
C ASP A 108 -12.84 5.77 -15.70
N PRO A 109 -12.86 6.48 -14.55
CA PRO A 109 -13.61 6.03 -13.38
C PRO A 109 -15.12 6.04 -13.63
N SER A 110 -15.64 6.85 -14.56
CA SER A 110 -17.06 6.91 -14.91
C SER A 110 -17.56 5.71 -15.71
N ARG A 111 -16.73 4.66 -15.85
CA ARG A 111 -17.10 3.37 -16.45
C ARG A 111 -16.76 2.17 -15.57
N LEU A 112 -16.16 2.37 -14.40
CA LEU A 112 -15.61 1.30 -13.58
C LEU A 112 -16.63 0.74 -12.58
N ASP A 113 -16.86 -0.57 -12.68
CA ASP A 113 -17.47 -1.39 -11.65
C ASP A 113 -16.37 -2.17 -10.93
N LEU A 114 -16.30 -2.09 -9.60
CA LEU A 114 -15.28 -2.75 -8.79
C LEU A 114 -15.89 -3.31 -7.50
N SER A 115 -15.84 -4.62 -7.32
CA SER A 115 -16.46 -5.31 -6.17
C SER A 115 -15.47 -6.18 -5.41
N TYR A 116 -15.64 -6.22 -4.08
CA TYR A 116 -14.81 -6.99 -3.16
C TYR A 116 -15.65 -8.03 -2.43
N THR A 117 -15.15 -9.26 -2.35
CA THR A 117 -15.76 -10.39 -1.62
C THR A 117 -14.72 -11.18 -0.85
N ILE A 118 -15.04 -11.60 0.38
CA ILE A 118 -14.11 -12.28 1.29
C ILE A 118 -14.67 -13.66 1.64
N THR A 119 -13.80 -14.65 1.82
CA THR A 119 -14.19 -16.03 2.20
C THR A 119 -14.17 -16.32 3.70
N GLY A 120 -13.35 -15.63 4.50
CA GLY A 120 -13.22 -15.81 5.95
C GLY A 120 -13.17 -14.50 6.75
N GLN A 121 -13.09 -14.61 8.08
CA GLN A 121 -12.95 -13.47 8.99
C GLN A 121 -11.51 -12.93 8.97
N ILE A 122 -11.34 -11.67 8.55
CA ILE A 122 -10.06 -10.95 8.59
C ILE A 122 -10.33 -9.52 9.06
N ASP A 123 -9.45 -8.97 9.91
CA ASP A 123 -9.33 -7.52 10.09
C ASP A 123 -7.85 -7.10 10.11
N GLY A 124 -7.61 -5.83 9.80
CA GLY A 124 -6.29 -5.20 9.81
C GLY A 124 -5.87 -4.64 8.44
N PRO A 125 -5.08 -3.54 8.41
CA PRO A 125 -4.77 -2.81 7.18
C PRO A 125 -3.74 -3.51 6.29
N SER A 126 -3.12 -4.61 6.75
CA SER A 126 -1.97 -5.24 6.08
C SER A 126 -2.28 -6.03 4.80
N GLY A 127 -3.54 -6.01 4.36
CA GLY A 127 -3.97 -6.51 3.06
C GLY A 127 -4.03 -5.45 1.95
N GLY A 128 -3.95 -4.15 2.31
CA GLY A 128 -4.20 -3.04 1.38
C GLY A 128 -3.36 -3.10 0.09
N ALA A 129 -2.06 -3.39 0.20
CA ALA A 129 -1.19 -3.50 -0.98
C ALA A 129 -1.59 -4.67 -1.91
N MET A 130 -1.86 -5.86 -1.36
CA MET A 130 -2.30 -7.04 -2.12
C MET A 130 -3.66 -6.81 -2.79
N LEU A 131 -4.61 -6.18 -2.08
CA LEU A 131 -5.91 -5.79 -2.64
C LEU A 131 -5.74 -4.78 -3.78
N THR A 132 -4.80 -3.84 -3.67
CA THR A 132 -4.55 -2.83 -4.73
C THR A 132 -3.95 -3.47 -5.99
N VAL A 133 -2.96 -4.35 -5.83
CA VAL A 133 -2.40 -5.14 -6.96
C VAL A 133 -3.46 -5.99 -7.64
N ALA A 134 -4.30 -6.70 -6.87
CA ALA A 134 -5.38 -7.51 -7.43
C ALA A 134 -6.46 -6.69 -8.12
N SER A 135 -6.77 -5.50 -7.61
CA SER A 135 -7.71 -4.55 -8.23
C SER A 135 -7.16 -4.04 -9.55
N LEU A 136 -5.89 -3.63 -9.61
CA LEU A 136 -5.22 -3.23 -10.86
C LEU A 136 -5.17 -4.37 -11.88
N ALA A 137 -4.90 -5.60 -11.45
CA ALA A 137 -4.89 -6.78 -12.31
C ALA A 137 -6.29 -7.07 -12.86
N ALA A 138 -7.33 -6.99 -12.04
CA ALA A 138 -8.72 -7.12 -12.46
C ALA A 138 -9.10 -6.03 -13.49
N ILE A 139 -8.81 -4.76 -13.19
CA ILE A 139 -9.13 -3.61 -14.08
C ILE A 139 -8.45 -3.74 -15.45
N ARG A 140 -7.25 -4.33 -15.50
CA ARG A 140 -6.47 -4.56 -16.74
C ARG A 140 -6.69 -5.94 -17.38
N GLY A 141 -7.50 -6.81 -16.78
CA GLY A 141 -7.76 -8.17 -17.26
C GLY A 141 -6.59 -9.16 -17.18
N LEU A 142 -5.62 -8.88 -16.30
CA LEU A 142 -4.37 -9.62 -16.14
C LEU A 142 -4.46 -10.68 -15.04
N LYS A 143 -3.67 -11.74 -15.18
CA LYS A 143 -3.52 -12.77 -14.13
C LYS A 143 -2.37 -12.40 -13.18
N LEU A 144 -2.55 -12.74 -11.89
CA LEU A 144 -1.48 -12.72 -10.90
C LEU A 144 -0.62 -14.00 -11.01
N ALA A 145 0.68 -13.87 -10.73
CA ALA A 145 1.62 -14.99 -10.65
C ALA A 145 1.18 -16.00 -9.58
N GLU A 146 1.08 -17.27 -9.98
CA GLU A 146 0.76 -18.36 -9.05
C GLU A 146 1.89 -18.54 -8.01
N LYS A 147 1.50 -18.91 -6.79
CA LYS A 147 2.41 -19.11 -5.64
C LYS A 147 3.18 -17.86 -5.18
N THR A 148 2.82 -16.67 -5.67
CA THR A 148 3.22 -15.38 -5.10
C THR A 148 2.13 -14.83 -4.18
N THR A 149 2.51 -14.21 -3.06
CA THR A 149 1.62 -13.50 -2.12
C THR A 149 2.34 -12.25 -1.57
N MET A 150 1.63 -11.31 -0.95
CA MET A 150 2.24 -10.16 -0.29
C MET A 150 1.50 -9.71 0.98
N THR A 151 2.16 -8.84 1.75
CA THR A 151 1.54 -8.07 2.83
C THR A 151 2.04 -6.63 2.78
N GLY A 152 1.24 -5.68 3.28
CA GLY A 152 1.57 -4.26 3.30
C GLY A 152 0.33 -3.41 3.45
N THR A 153 0.44 -2.27 4.12
CA THR A 153 -0.59 -1.23 4.00
C THR A 153 -0.40 -0.52 2.64
N ILE A 154 -1.44 0.20 2.18
CA ILE A 154 -1.36 1.03 0.98
C ILE A 154 -1.58 2.50 1.35
N SER A 155 -0.68 3.36 0.92
CA SER A 155 -0.78 4.82 1.04
C SER A 155 -1.46 5.44 -0.19
N PRO A 156 -2.04 6.65 -0.11
CA PRO A 156 -2.69 7.31 -1.25
C PRO A 156 -1.78 7.61 -2.45
N ASP A 157 -0.46 7.66 -2.23
CA ASP A 157 0.57 7.84 -3.27
C ASP A 157 1.01 6.52 -3.94
N GLY A 158 0.48 5.37 -3.48
CA GLY A 158 0.85 4.04 -3.95
C GLY A 158 2.00 3.38 -3.16
N SER A 159 2.59 4.05 -2.17
CA SER A 159 3.66 3.47 -1.34
C SER A 159 3.15 2.33 -0.44
N VAL A 160 4.00 1.32 -0.23
CA VAL A 160 3.67 0.10 0.54
C VAL A 160 4.22 0.20 1.96
N GLY A 161 3.33 0.39 2.92
CA GLY A 161 3.68 0.69 4.30
C GLY A 161 3.89 -0.52 5.21
N ARG A 162 4.63 -0.31 6.31
CA ARG A 162 5.03 -1.33 7.29
C ARG A 162 3.86 -2.04 7.94
N VAL A 163 4.06 -3.32 8.26
CA VAL A 163 3.10 -4.17 8.98
C VAL A 163 3.77 -5.02 10.05
N GLY A 164 3.00 -5.44 11.05
CA GLY A 164 3.44 -6.36 12.11
C GLY A 164 3.47 -7.83 11.68
N GLU A 165 3.98 -8.67 12.59
CA GLU A 165 3.96 -10.14 12.54
C GLU A 165 4.56 -10.80 11.29
N ILE A 166 5.59 -10.19 10.69
CA ILE A 166 6.31 -10.74 9.51
C ILE A 166 6.78 -12.19 9.73
N PRO A 167 7.42 -12.59 10.85
CA PRO A 167 7.88 -13.96 11.04
C PRO A 167 6.75 -14.98 11.22
N ALA A 168 5.54 -14.54 11.57
CA ALA A 168 4.35 -15.38 11.59
C ALA A 168 3.77 -15.49 10.17
N LYS A 169 3.56 -14.37 9.48
CA LYS A 169 3.07 -14.32 8.09
C LYS A 169 3.91 -15.16 7.13
N LEU A 170 5.24 -15.11 7.22
CA LEU A 170 6.12 -15.96 6.41
C LEU A 170 5.91 -17.46 6.69
N ARG A 171 5.71 -17.86 7.96
CA ARG A 171 5.33 -19.25 8.30
C ARG A 171 3.94 -19.61 7.76
N GLY A 172 2.99 -18.67 7.78
CA GLY A 172 1.68 -18.81 7.14
C GLY A 172 1.78 -19.05 5.63
N ALA A 173 2.56 -18.24 4.92
CA ALA A 173 2.83 -18.38 3.48
C ALA A 173 3.44 -19.75 3.13
N ALA A 174 4.49 -20.16 3.86
CA ALA A 174 5.15 -21.44 3.67
C ALA A 174 4.20 -22.63 3.93
N LYS A 175 3.42 -22.57 5.02
CA LYS A 175 2.40 -23.59 5.35
C LYS A 175 1.27 -23.67 4.31
N ALA A 176 0.87 -22.54 3.72
CA ALA A 176 -0.08 -22.47 2.61
C ALA A 176 0.56 -22.86 1.24
N GLY A 177 1.84 -23.23 1.21
CA GLY A 177 2.52 -23.71 0.01
C GLY A 177 2.75 -22.63 -1.05
N TYR A 178 2.98 -21.39 -0.63
CA TYR A 178 3.50 -20.31 -1.47
C TYR A 178 5.01 -20.45 -1.68
N LYS A 179 5.58 -19.68 -2.62
CA LYS A 179 7.00 -19.70 -2.97
C LYS A 179 7.64 -18.33 -2.97
N THR A 180 6.94 -17.29 -3.42
CA THR A 180 7.45 -15.92 -3.36
C THR A 180 6.56 -15.08 -2.44
N VAL A 181 7.18 -14.29 -1.56
CA VAL A 181 6.48 -13.35 -0.67
C VAL A 181 7.06 -11.96 -0.86
N LEU A 182 6.23 -11.01 -1.30
CA LEU A 182 6.61 -9.60 -1.35
C LEU A 182 6.31 -8.95 0.01
N LEU A 183 7.30 -8.27 0.59
CA LEU A 183 7.20 -7.55 1.85
C LEU A 183 7.46 -6.06 1.64
N PRO A 184 6.94 -5.16 2.50
CA PRO A 184 7.34 -3.76 2.49
C PRO A 184 8.86 -3.68 2.67
N MET A 185 9.56 -2.88 1.87
CA MET A 185 11.02 -2.74 1.95
C MET A 185 11.49 -2.36 3.37
N THR A 186 10.72 -1.48 4.01
CA THR A 186 10.85 -1.03 5.41
C THR A 186 10.53 -2.10 6.47
N ASN A 187 10.11 -3.30 6.07
CA ASN A 187 10.00 -4.49 6.93
C ASN A 187 11.16 -5.48 6.76
N LEU A 188 11.97 -5.39 5.70
CA LEU A 188 13.17 -6.22 5.55
C LEU A 188 14.30 -5.74 6.46
N THR A 189 14.43 -4.42 6.61
CA THR A 189 15.25 -3.80 7.65
C THR A 189 14.47 -3.82 8.97
N ALA A 190 14.82 -4.74 9.87
CA ALA A 190 14.37 -4.66 11.26
C ALA A 190 14.87 -3.36 11.92
N SER A 191 14.15 -2.84 12.90
CA SER A 191 14.49 -1.56 13.56
C SER A 191 15.65 -1.73 14.53
N GLY A 192 16.87 -1.64 14.01
CA GLY A 192 18.17 -1.76 14.67
C GLY A 192 19.27 -1.63 13.61
N GLU A 193 20.52 -1.37 14.00
CA GLU A 193 21.58 -1.22 13.02
C GLU A 193 22.01 -2.57 12.41
N SER A 194 22.39 -2.52 11.14
CA SER A 194 22.82 -3.63 10.27
C SER A 194 21.74 -4.60 9.76
N SER A 195 21.60 -4.53 8.43
CA SER A 195 21.30 -5.63 7.51
C SER A 195 19.84 -5.94 7.15
N THR A 196 19.57 -5.85 5.85
CA THR A 196 18.32 -6.22 5.16
C THR A 196 18.14 -7.74 5.03
N SER A 197 19.08 -8.53 5.58
CA SER A 197 19.14 -9.99 5.44
C SER A 197 18.13 -10.72 6.29
N ASP A 198 17.86 -10.29 7.52
CA ASP A 198 17.16 -11.10 8.54
C ASP A 198 15.86 -11.73 8.05
N MET A 199 14.95 -10.94 7.46
CA MET A 199 13.66 -11.46 6.97
C MET A 199 13.78 -12.22 5.64
N VAL A 200 14.82 -11.94 4.84
CA VAL A 200 15.08 -12.64 3.57
C VAL A 200 15.71 -14.01 3.84
N GLU A 201 16.69 -14.08 4.74
CA GLU A 201 17.32 -15.31 5.20
C GLU A 201 16.34 -16.17 5.99
N PHE A 202 15.58 -15.60 6.92
CA PHE A 202 14.49 -16.31 7.60
C PHE A 202 13.47 -16.87 6.59
N GLY A 203 13.10 -16.11 5.57
CA GLY A 203 12.29 -16.59 4.44
C GLY A 203 12.89 -17.83 3.75
N ARG A 204 14.19 -17.79 3.44
CA ARG A 204 14.91 -18.93 2.85
C ARG A 204 14.92 -20.17 3.75
N THR A 205 15.00 -20.02 5.08
CA THR A 205 14.88 -21.17 6.01
C THR A 205 13.51 -21.86 5.94
N LEU A 206 12.48 -21.16 5.48
CA LEU A 206 11.12 -21.67 5.26
C LEU A 206 10.88 -22.15 3.82
N GLY A 207 11.89 -22.10 2.95
CA GLY A 207 11.76 -22.44 1.53
C GLY A 207 10.98 -21.41 0.71
N LEU A 208 11.01 -20.14 1.14
CA LEU A 208 10.44 -18.98 0.44
C LEU A 208 11.53 -18.11 -0.17
N ASP A 209 11.24 -17.56 -1.35
CA ASP A 209 11.88 -16.36 -1.86
C ASP A 209 11.16 -15.12 -1.30
N VAL A 210 11.91 -14.18 -0.74
CA VAL A 210 11.37 -12.99 -0.07
C VAL A 210 11.96 -11.74 -0.72
N GLN A 211 11.07 -10.91 -1.27
CA GLN A 211 11.43 -9.75 -2.06
C GLN A 211 10.89 -8.47 -1.40
N GLY A 212 11.65 -7.38 -1.48
CA GLY A 212 11.24 -6.07 -0.97
C GLY A 212 10.50 -5.27 -2.05
N VAL A 213 9.41 -4.62 -1.67
CA VAL A 213 8.70 -3.65 -2.51
C VAL A 213 8.52 -2.33 -1.76
N GLU A 214 8.76 -1.22 -2.44
CA GLU A 214 8.59 0.14 -1.91
C GLU A 214 7.20 0.70 -2.25
N ASP A 215 6.67 0.32 -3.41
CA ASP A 215 5.39 0.78 -3.94
C ASP A 215 4.58 -0.34 -4.60
N VAL A 216 3.33 -0.01 -4.92
CA VAL A 216 2.40 -0.92 -5.61
C VAL A 216 2.78 -1.14 -7.08
N ALA A 217 3.56 -0.24 -7.71
CA ALA A 217 4.01 -0.42 -9.10
C ALA A 217 5.04 -1.54 -9.22
N THR A 218 6.02 -1.57 -8.31
CA THR A 218 7.02 -2.65 -8.20
C THR A 218 6.34 -3.97 -7.84
N ALA A 219 5.38 -3.95 -6.90
CA ALA A 219 4.62 -5.14 -6.53
C ALA A 219 3.75 -5.68 -7.68
N PHE A 220 3.07 -4.79 -8.40
CA PHE A 220 2.25 -5.13 -9.57
C PHE A 220 3.08 -5.74 -10.69
N TYR A 221 4.27 -5.19 -10.97
CA TYR A 221 5.22 -5.75 -11.92
C TYR A 221 5.71 -7.14 -11.49
N ALA A 222 6.09 -7.32 -10.22
CA ALA A 222 6.49 -8.63 -9.69
C ALA A 222 5.37 -9.69 -9.74
N PHE A 223 4.10 -9.28 -9.73
CA PHE A 223 2.94 -10.15 -9.86
C PHE A 223 2.48 -10.43 -11.29
N THR A 224 2.79 -9.58 -12.27
CA THR A 224 2.17 -9.64 -13.62
C THR A 224 3.15 -9.58 -14.80
N GLY A 225 4.38 -9.10 -14.58
CA GLY A 225 5.31 -8.70 -15.64
C GLY A 225 4.97 -7.37 -16.33
N GLU A 226 3.84 -6.75 -15.99
CA GLU A 226 3.35 -5.51 -16.59
C GLU A 226 3.67 -4.29 -15.72
N THR A 227 3.86 -3.14 -16.35
CA THR A 227 4.17 -1.89 -15.64
C THR A 227 2.93 -1.02 -15.45
N ILE A 228 2.75 -0.38 -14.28
CA ILE A 228 1.62 0.54 -14.07
C ILE A 228 1.76 1.75 -15.01
N TYR A 229 2.92 2.41 -14.94
CA TYR A 229 3.32 3.48 -15.83
C TYR A 229 4.30 2.94 -16.88
N PRO A 230 4.35 3.52 -18.10
CA PRO A 230 5.49 3.30 -18.98
C PRO A 230 6.80 3.58 -18.22
N PRO A 231 7.86 2.76 -18.36
CA PRO A 231 9.15 3.07 -17.76
C PRO A 231 9.59 4.45 -18.23
N ALA A 232 9.95 5.32 -17.29
CA ALA A 232 10.26 6.72 -17.58
C ALA A 232 11.30 6.79 -18.72
N THR A 233 10.92 7.46 -19.82
CA THR A 233 11.76 7.58 -21.02
C THR A 233 13.17 7.98 -20.59
N PRO A 234 14.21 7.17 -20.85
CA PRO A 234 15.55 7.43 -20.34
C PRO A 234 15.96 8.86 -20.67
N ALA A 235 16.30 9.63 -19.62
CA ALA A 235 16.61 11.04 -19.76
C ALA A 235 17.70 11.20 -20.84
N PRO A 236 17.50 12.09 -21.84
CA PRO A 236 18.45 12.23 -22.93
C PRO A 236 19.87 12.42 -22.40
N ALA A 237 20.82 11.62 -22.91
CA ALA A 237 22.20 11.62 -22.42
C ALA A 237 22.73 13.06 -22.38
N PRO A 238 23.26 13.53 -21.23
CA PRO A 238 23.55 14.93 -21.03
C PRO A 238 24.55 15.43 -22.06
N THR A 239 24.21 16.52 -22.75
CA THR A 239 25.06 17.09 -23.81
C THR A 239 26.47 17.40 -23.26
N PRO A 240 27.53 17.46 -24.09
CA PRO A 240 28.86 17.79 -23.60
C PRO A 240 28.92 19.09 -22.78
N ALA A 241 28.09 20.09 -23.12
CA ALA A 241 27.94 21.32 -22.35
C ALA A 241 27.23 21.11 -21.00
N THR A 242 26.15 20.32 -20.97
CA THR A 242 25.45 19.92 -19.74
C THR A 242 26.38 19.15 -18.80
N THR A 243 27.07 18.14 -19.35
CA THR A 243 28.04 17.32 -18.62
C THR A 243 29.17 18.17 -18.05
N ALA A 244 29.78 19.06 -18.84
CA ALA A 244 30.82 19.97 -18.34
C ALA A 244 30.32 20.93 -17.24
N LEU A 245 29.07 21.41 -17.32
CA LEU A 245 28.45 22.23 -16.28
C LEU A 245 28.23 21.43 -14.98
N VAL A 246 27.67 20.22 -15.09
CA VAL A 246 27.42 19.34 -13.93
C VAL A 246 28.74 18.89 -13.30
N THR A 247 29.77 18.51 -14.08
CA THR A 247 31.13 18.28 -13.56
C THR A 247 31.62 19.49 -12.77
N LYS A 248 31.53 20.70 -13.33
CA LYS A 248 31.97 21.93 -12.66
C LYS A 248 31.13 22.27 -11.41
N GLN A 249 29.88 21.80 -11.31
CA GLN A 249 29.08 21.90 -10.08
C GLN A 249 29.47 20.84 -9.06
N ALA A 250 29.61 19.58 -9.46
CA ALA A 250 30.03 18.46 -8.61
C ALA A 250 31.42 18.70 -8.01
N THR A 251 32.43 19.07 -8.81
CA THR A 251 33.78 19.41 -8.31
C THR A 251 33.72 20.48 -7.22
N ARG A 252 33.04 21.62 -7.47
CA ARG A 252 32.90 22.70 -6.48
C ARG A 252 32.12 22.28 -5.23
N LEU A 253 31.16 21.36 -5.35
CA LEU A 253 30.43 20.82 -4.21
C LEU A 253 31.30 19.88 -3.38
N LEU A 254 32.05 18.96 -4.00
CA LEU A 254 32.97 18.07 -3.30
C LEU A 254 34.15 18.82 -2.66
N ASP A 255 34.67 19.87 -3.32
CA ASP A 255 35.73 20.72 -2.77
C ASP A 255 35.23 21.57 -1.60
N ARG A 256 33.98 22.07 -1.66
CA ARG A 256 33.31 22.68 -0.50
C ARG A 256 33.20 21.69 0.65
N ILE A 257 32.66 20.48 0.40
CA ILE A 257 32.50 19.44 1.43
C ILE A 257 33.86 19.12 2.07
N ARG A 258 34.90 18.86 1.28
CA ARG A 258 36.28 18.61 1.77
C ARG A 258 36.81 19.73 2.66
N THR A 259 36.44 20.99 2.36
CA THR A 259 36.86 22.16 3.15
C THR A 259 36.07 22.28 4.45
N GLU A 260 34.74 22.20 4.37
CA GLU A 260 33.83 22.33 5.52
C GLU A 260 33.86 21.08 6.44
N SER A 261 34.24 19.90 5.94
CA SER A 261 34.36 18.64 6.70
C SER A 261 35.73 18.42 7.33
N THR A 262 36.65 19.39 7.30
CA THR A 262 38.00 19.28 7.90
C THR A 262 37.99 18.99 9.41
N TRP A 263 36.88 19.26 10.08
CA TRP A 263 36.66 19.03 11.51
C TRP A 263 35.69 17.88 11.81
N SER A 264 35.13 17.24 10.77
CA SER A 264 34.17 16.13 10.92
C SER A 264 34.90 14.79 11.05
N THR A 265 34.48 13.99 12.03
CA THR A 265 34.90 12.59 12.19
C THR A 265 33.81 11.60 11.75
N SER A 266 32.69 12.09 11.21
CA SER A 266 31.54 11.26 10.84
C SER A 266 31.87 10.31 9.68
N ALA A 267 31.95 9.01 10.00
CA ALA A 267 32.26 7.95 9.04
C ALA A 267 31.31 7.92 7.82
N SER A 268 30.04 8.28 8.01
CA SER A 268 29.05 8.41 6.92
C SER A 268 29.46 9.46 5.88
N ILE A 269 29.88 10.65 6.32
CA ILE A 269 30.35 11.75 5.45
C ILE A 269 31.63 11.32 4.72
N ILE A 270 32.58 10.70 5.43
CA ILE A 270 33.84 10.22 4.84
C ILE A 270 33.57 9.18 3.74
N VAL A 271 32.69 8.20 4.00
CA VAL A 271 32.33 7.15 3.03
C VAL A 271 31.59 7.73 1.82
N GLN A 272 30.57 8.56 2.03
CA GLN A 272 29.79 9.13 0.92
C GLN A 272 30.62 10.13 0.07
N LEU A 273 31.48 10.95 0.69
CA LEU A 273 32.44 11.80 -0.02
C LEU A 273 33.41 10.96 -0.87
N GLY A 274 33.87 9.82 -0.36
CA GLY A 274 34.67 8.85 -1.11
C GLY A 274 33.93 8.29 -2.32
N GLN A 275 32.69 7.85 -2.15
CA GLN A 275 31.83 7.34 -3.22
C GLN A 275 31.51 8.40 -4.28
N ALA A 276 31.20 9.63 -3.88
CA ALA A 276 30.97 10.76 -4.78
C ALA A 276 32.23 11.14 -5.57
N SER A 277 33.40 11.11 -4.91
CA SER A 277 34.71 11.36 -5.54
C SER A 277 35.04 10.26 -6.57
N ALA A 278 34.75 8.99 -6.26
CA ALA A 278 34.96 7.88 -7.17
C ALA A 278 34.02 7.94 -8.39
N ALA A 279 32.75 8.28 -8.19
CA ALA A 279 31.79 8.49 -9.28
C ALA A 279 32.22 9.65 -10.22
N LEU A 280 32.76 10.74 -9.65
CA LEU A 280 33.29 11.85 -10.44
C LEU A 280 34.51 11.42 -11.29
N ALA A 281 35.40 10.62 -10.70
CA ALA A 281 36.58 10.08 -11.38
C ALA A 281 36.22 9.07 -12.48
N SER A 282 35.13 8.31 -12.33
CA SER A 282 34.62 7.39 -13.38
C SER A 282 33.73 8.09 -14.43
N GLY A 283 33.55 9.41 -14.36
CA GLY A 283 32.72 10.16 -15.31
C GLY A 283 31.21 10.06 -15.06
N ASP A 284 30.76 9.45 -13.96
CA ASP A 284 29.35 9.40 -13.56
C ASP A 284 28.98 10.69 -12.81
N VAL A 285 28.89 11.77 -13.59
CA VAL A 285 28.71 13.14 -13.08
C VAL A 285 27.38 13.34 -12.36
N ALA A 286 26.34 12.57 -12.72
CA ALA A 286 25.02 12.65 -12.11
C ALA A 286 25.04 12.03 -10.70
N LYS A 287 25.60 10.82 -10.57
CA LYS A 287 25.79 10.16 -9.28
C LYS A 287 26.75 10.93 -8.37
N ALA A 288 27.83 11.47 -8.93
CA ALA A 288 28.78 12.32 -8.21
C ALA A 288 28.12 13.57 -7.63
N TYR A 289 27.24 14.22 -8.39
CA TYR A 289 26.49 15.39 -7.91
C TYR A 289 25.45 15.00 -6.84
N GLY A 290 24.66 13.95 -7.06
CA GLY A 290 23.65 13.47 -6.11
C GLY A 290 24.25 13.09 -4.75
N LEU A 291 25.23 12.18 -4.74
CA LEU A 291 25.94 11.79 -3.51
C LEU A 291 26.63 12.99 -2.84
N GLY A 292 27.08 13.98 -3.62
CA GLY A 292 27.60 15.24 -3.09
C GLY A 292 26.54 16.06 -2.34
N VAL A 293 25.31 16.15 -2.86
CA VAL A 293 24.21 16.87 -2.19
C VAL A 293 23.79 16.17 -0.90
N ASP A 294 23.71 14.84 -0.91
CA ASP A 294 23.41 14.04 0.29
C ASP A 294 24.48 14.24 1.36
N THR A 295 25.76 14.10 0.98
CA THR A 295 26.92 14.31 1.86
C THR A 295 26.93 15.73 2.44
N TYR A 296 26.62 16.75 1.64
CA TYR A 296 26.56 18.14 2.10
C TYR A 296 25.42 18.36 3.11
N THR A 297 24.27 17.71 2.88
CA THR A 297 23.12 17.79 3.78
C THR A 297 23.43 17.16 5.15
N LEU A 298 24.17 16.05 5.18
CA LEU A 298 24.68 15.46 6.42
C LEU A 298 25.66 16.40 7.15
N LEU A 299 26.62 16.99 6.42
CA LEU A 299 27.61 17.90 6.99
C LEU A 299 26.98 19.18 7.57
N VAL A 300 26.02 19.78 6.87
CA VAL A 300 25.27 20.94 7.38
C VAL A 300 24.49 20.59 8.66
N ARG A 301 23.93 19.37 8.75
CA ARG A 301 23.24 18.88 9.95
C ARG A 301 24.20 18.67 11.13
N GLU A 302 25.37 18.08 10.90
CA GLU A 302 26.41 17.90 11.92
C GLU A 302 26.90 19.25 12.45
N ASN A 303 27.24 20.19 11.55
CA ASN A 303 27.68 21.53 11.90
C ASN A 303 26.59 22.32 12.66
N ALA A 304 25.31 22.16 12.31
CA ALA A 304 24.21 22.76 13.04
C ALA A 304 24.10 22.21 14.48
N ILE A 305 24.24 20.89 14.68
CA ILE A 305 24.24 20.27 16.01
C ILE A 305 25.44 20.77 16.83
N ALA A 306 26.63 20.85 16.25
CA ALA A 306 27.83 21.37 16.92
C ALA A 306 27.64 22.82 17.39
N ASN A 307 27.13 23.70 16.52
CA ASN A 307 26.89 25.11 16.83
C ASN A 307 25.77 25.33 17.88
N ILE A 308 24.74 24.47 17.90
CA ILE A 308 23.71 24.47 18.93
C ILE A 308 24.30 24.04 20.28
N ASN A 309 25.09 22.95 20.29
CA ASN A 309 25.69 22.43 21.51
C ASN A 309 26.71 23.41 22.12
N SER A 310 27.53 24.09 21.31
CA SER A 310 28.45 25.13 21.82
C SER A 310 27.70 26.34 22.39
N SER A 311 26.58 26.74 21.78
CA SER A 311 25.72 27.83 22.29
C SER A 311 25.12 27.54 23.67
N PHE A 312 25.02 26.26 24.06
CA PHE A 312 24.61 25.84 25.41
C PHE A 312 25.78 25.48 26.33
N ALA A 313 27.02 25.40 25.85
CA ALA A 313 28.19 25.10 26.69
C ALA A 313 28.68 26.31 27.50
N ASP A 314 28.52 27.53 26.95
CA ASP A 314 28.79 28.79 27.66
C ASP A 314 27.65 29.19 28.63
N GLN A 315 26.51 28.49 28.57
CA GLN A 315 25.44 28.61 29.56
C GLN A 315 25.67 27.57 30.67
N GLY A 316 26.34 28.00 31.75
CA GLY A 316 26.55 27.16 32.93
C GLY A 316 25.23 26.72 33.62
N PRO A 317 25.31 25.73 34.54
CA PRO A 317 24.14 25.18 35.24
C PRO A 317 23.47 26.18 36.21
#